data_AF-A0A8T5GEZ7-F1
#
_entry.id   AF-A0A8T5GEZ7-F1
#
_cell.length_a   1.000
_cell.length_b   1.000
_cell.length_c   1.000
_cell.angle_alpha   90.00
_cell.angle_beta   90.00
_cell.angle_gamma   90.00
#
_symmetry.space_group_name_H-M   'P 1'
#
loop_
_entity.id
_entity.type
_entity.pdbx_description
1 polymer ?
#
loop_
_entity_poly.entity_id
_entity_poly.type
_entity_poly.pdbx_seq_one_letter_code
_entity_poly.pdbx_strand_id
1 'polypeptide(L)'
;MKISIIGYKESSVNIFASLAKELSKKISGLELEERFVPELEDIPEIALECTTESDFVVVFALSEEKELVEQIKEKLIDVELKTKVRILKEIRDDSFSSLEEEYYLEEKDKLVEELSQKIVDILFNENAFEPEDKEFGL
;
A
#
# COMPACT_ATOMS: atom_id res chain seq x y z
N MET A 1 2.50 16.24 7.14
CA MET A 1 1.82 15.35 6.16
C MET A 1 1.65 14.03 6.84
N LYS A 2 0.43 13.51 6.90
CA LYS A 2 0.11 12.25 7.58
C LYS A 2 -0.20 11.17 6.55
N ILE A 3 0.54 10.07 6.61
CA ILE A 3 0.28 8.86 5.81
C ILE A 3 -0.18 7.75 6.74
N SER A 4 -1.33 7.15 6.44
CA SER A 4 -1.73 5.89 7.07
C SER A 4 -1.28 4.72 6.22
N ILE A 5 -0.62 3.74 6.85
CA ILE A 5 -0.20 2.48 6.21
C ILE A 5 -1.04 1.36 6.82
N ILE A 6 -1.79 0.66 5.99
CA ILE A 6 -2.68 -0.43 6.35
C ILE A 6 -2.04 -1.74 5.91
N GLY A 7 -1.81 -2.63 6.87
CA GLY A 7 -1.22 -3.95 6.67
C GLY A 7 -2.21 -5.08 6.88
N TYR A 8 -2.00 -6.17 6.16
CA TYR A 8 -2.69 -7.42 6.39
C TYR A 8 -1.84 -8.35 7.28
N LYS A 9 -2.39 -8.81 8.42
CA LYS A 9 -1.64 -9.57 9.42
C LYS A 9 -1.05 -10.89 8.92
N GLU A 10 -1.68 -11.54 7.94
CA GLU A 10 -1.16 -12.81 7.40
C GLU A 10 -0.18 -12.61 6.25
N SER A 11 0.21 -11.38 5.92
CA SER A 11 1.28 -11.16 4.95
C SER A 11 2.56 -11.81 5.46
N SER A 12 3.16 -12.66 4.63
CA SER A 12 4.38 -13.43 4.95
C SER A 12 5.61 -12.57 5.24
N VAL A 13 5.58 -11.28 4.87
CA VAL A 13 6.61 -10.29 5.19
C VAL A 13 6.02 -9.06 5.86
N ASN A 14 6.71 -8.59 6.91
CA ASN A 14 6.44 -7.28 7.52
C ASN A 14 7.54 -6.29 7.14
N ILE A 15 7.16 -5.26 6.37
CA ILE A 15 8.05 -4.19 5.88
C ILE A 15 7.87 -2.84 6.59
N PHE A 16 6.91 -2.71 7.50
CA PHE A 16 6.40 -1.42 7.99
C PHE A 16 7.48 -0.59 8.68
N ALA A 17 8.21 -1.18 9.63
CA ALA A 17 9.29 -0.50 10.33
C ALA A 17 10.42 -0.04 9.38
N SER A 18 10.77 -0.87 8.39
CA SER A 18 11.79 -0.54 7.39
C SER A 18 11.31 0.57 6.46
N LEU A 19 10.07 0.49 6.00
CA LEU A 19 9.43 1.48 5.14
C LEU A 19 9.30 2.83 5.85
N ALA A 20 8.86 2.83 7.11
CA ALA A 20 8.75 4.04 7.92
C ALA A 20 10.10 4.74 8.08
N LYS A 21 11.15 3.95 8.38
CA LYS A 21 12.52 4.46 8.45
C LYS A 21 12.96 5.06 7.12
N GLU A 22 12.68 4.41 6.00
CA GLU A 22 13.11 4.89 4.68
C GLU A 22 12.36 6.16 4.25
N LEU A 23 11.04 6.20 4.43
CA LEU A 23 10.22 7.37 4.15
C LEU A 23 10.61 8.58 5.00
N SER A 24 10.93 8.37 6.28
CA SER A 24 11.34 9.47 7.18
C SER A 24 12.65 10.14 6.76
N LYS A 25 13.51 9.46 5.99
CA LYS A 25 14.72 10.06 5.39
C LYS A 25 14.40 10.90 4.16
N LYS A 26 13.36 10.52 3.41
CA LYS A 26 13.00 11.14 2.12
C LYS A 26 12.02 12.30 2.29
N ILE A 27 11.17 12.27 3.32
CA ILE A 27 10.08 13.23 3.53
C ILE A 27 10.22 13.89 4.91
N SER A 28 10.56 15.18 4.93
CA SER A 28 10.66 15.95 6.17
C SER A 28 9.28 16.26 6.76
N GLY A 29 9.12 16.08 8.07
CA GLY A 29 7.86 16.34 8.77
C GLY A 29 6.74 15.34 8.46
N LEU A 30 7.12 14.12 8.04
CA LEU A 30 6.21 13.01 7.81
C LEU A 30 5.71 12.44 9.15
N GLU A 31 4.39 12.32 9.27
CA GLU A 31 3.72 11.56 10.32
C GLU A 31 3.22 10.24 9.71
N LEU A 32 3.56 9.12 10.34
CA LEU A 32 3.15 7.80 9.91
C LEU A 32 2.25 7.17 10.96
N GLU A 33 1.13 6.62 10.50
CA GLU A 33 0.23 5.81 11.32
C GLU A 33 0.13 4.41 10.72
N GLU A 34 0.33 3.38 11.55
CA GLU A 34 0.26 1.99 11.11
C GLU A 34 -1.03 1.34 11.64
N ARG A 35 -1.77 0.67 10.77
CA ARG A 35 -2.97 -0.11 11.11
C ARG A 35 -2.84 -1.51 10.54
N PHE A 36 -3.30 -2.51 11.29
CA PHE A 36 -3.25 -3.92 10.85
C PHE A 36 -4.63 -4.55 10.94
N VAL A 37 -5.09 -5.10 9.82
CA VAL A 37 -6.36 -5.83 9.75
C VAL A 37 -6.14 -7.33 9.92
N PRO A 38 -7.05 -8.04 10.63
CA PRO A 38 -7.00 -9.49 10.73
C PRO A 38 -7.43 -10.17 9.43
N GLU A 39 -8.39 -9.61 8.71
CA GLU A 39 -8.94 -10.17 7.47
C GLU A 39 -8.74 -9.18 6.32
N LEU A 40 -8.48 -9.69 5.11
CA LEU A 40 -8.30 -8.88 3.91
C LEU A 40 -9.55 -8.04 3.59
N GLU A 41 -10.74 -8.58 3.89
CA GLU A 41 -12.03 -7.93 3.67
C GLU A 41 -12.22 -6.65 4.49
N ASP A 42 -11.50 -6.49 5.61
CA ASP A 42 -11.59 -5.32 6.48
C ASP A 42 -10.85 -4.10 5.92
N ILE A 43 -9.95 -4.30 4.95
CA ILE A 43 -9.08 -3.23 4.40
C ILE A 43 -9.89 -2.00 3.95
N PRO A 44 -10.99 -2.12 3.18
CA PRO A 44 -11.73 -0.94 2.71
C PRO A 44 -12.38 -0.14 3.84
N GLU A 45 -12.87 -0.79 4.89
CA GLU A 45 -13.46 -0.11 6.04
C GLU A 45 -12.40 0.69 6.80
N ILE A 46 -11.27 0.06 7.12
CA ILE A 46 -10.15 0.74 7.78
C ILE A 46 -9.56 1.85 6.90
N ALA A 47 -9.48 1.64 5.58
CA ALA A 47 -9.05 2.68 4.65
C ALA A 47 -9.95 3.90 4.70
N LEU A 48 -11.28 3.70 4.73
CA LEU A 48 -12.24 4.78 4.88
C LEU A 48 -12.03 5.55 6.20
N GLU A 49 -11.82 4.86 7.32
CA GLU A 49 -11.51 5.51 8.60
C GLU A 49 -10.23 6.35 8.53
N CYS A 50 -9.14 5.78 8.00
CA CYS A 50 -7.85 6.44 7.86
C CYS A 50 -7.92 7.72 7.00
N THR A 51 -8.81 7.77 6.00
CA THR A 51 -8.97 8.95 5.14
C THR A 51 -9.51 10.20 5.86
N THR A 52 -10.05 10.04 7.08
CA THR A 52 -10.57 11.19 7.86
C THR A 52 -9.47 12.07 8.44
N GLU A 53 -8.29 11.51 8.69
CA GLU A 53 -7.17 12.20 9.32
C GLU A 53 -5.88 12.19 8.47
N SER A 54 -5.82 11.37 7.42
CA SER A 54 -4.62 11.19 6.60
C SER A 54 -4.71 11.92 5.27
N ASP A 55 -3.58 12.48 4.83
CA ASP A 55 -3.43 13.11 3.51
C ASP A 55 -3.28 12.06 2.40
N PHE A 56 -2.80 10.87 2.76
CA PHE A 56 -2.53 9.76 1.85
C PHE A 56 -2.66 8.43 2.59
N VAL A 57 -3.14 7.40 1.91
CA VAL A 57 -3.23 6.05 2.48
C VAL A 57 -2.43 5.08 1.61
N VAL A 58 -1.71 4.18 2.26
CA VAL A 58 -1.01 3.07 1.62
C VAL A 58 -1.59 1.78 2.16
N VAL A 59 -2.08 0.93 1.27
CA VAL A 59 -2.48 -0.44 1.59
C VAL A 59 -1.37 -1.37 1.14
N PHE A 60 -0.85 -2.18 2.05
CA PHE A 60 0.09 -3.25 1.74
C PHE A 60 -0.45 -4.59 2.24
N ALA A 61 -0.64 -5.53 1.32
CA ALA A 61 -1.07 -6.88 1.65
C ALA A 61 -0.50 -7.89 0.65
N LEU A 62 -0.14 -9.06 1.14
CA LEU A 62 0.19 -10.23 0.32
C LEU A 62 -0.95 -11.25 0.43
N SER A 63 -1.44 -11.73 -0.72
CA SER A 63 -2.55 -12.69 -0.78
C SER A 63 -2.50 -13.50 -2.06
N GLU A 64 -2.85 -14.79 -1.97
CA GLU A 64 -3.02 -15.66 -3.15
C GLU A 64 -4.46 -15.62 -3.71
N GLU A 65 -5.40 -14.98 -3.01
CA GLU A 65 -6.83 -14.96 -3.34
C GLU A 65 -7.17 -13.88 -4.39
N LYS A 66 -6.85 -14.14 -5.65
CA LYS A 66 -6.98 -13.15 -6.75
C LYS A 66 -8.35 -12.50 -6.86
N GLU A 67 -9.43 -13.28 -6.75
CA GLU A 67 -10.80 -12.73 -6.83
C GLU A 67 -11.10 -11.75 -5.69
N LEU A 68 -10.63 -12.07 -4.48
CA LEU A 68 -10.79 -11.20 -3.32
C LEU A 68 -9.93 -9.93 -3.46
N VAL A 69 -8.69 -10.07 -3.94
CA VAL A 69 -7.79 -8.93 -4.20
C VAL A 69 -8.42 -7.92 -5.14
N GLU A 70 -9.01 -8.37 -6.25
CA GLU A 70 -9.66 -7.46 -7.21
C GLU A 70 -10.89 -6.78 -6.61
N GLN A 71 -11.73 -7.51 -5.87
CA GLN A 71 -12.87 -6.92 -5.15
C GLN A 71 -12.44 -5.85 -4.14
N ILE A 72 -11.33 -6.07 -3.41
CA ILE A 72 -10.79 -5.09 -2.46
C ILE A 72 -10.28 -3.86 -3.20
N LYS A 73 -9.55 -4.03 -4.31
CA LYS A 73 -9.07 -2.90 -5.11
C LYS A 73 -10.22 -2.05 -5.64
N GLU A 74 -11.29 -2.66 -6.15
CA GLU A 74 -12.50 -1.97 -6.59
C GLU A 74 -13.13 -1.17 -5.44
N LYS A 75 -13.35 -1.80 -4.27
CA LYS A 75 -13.87 -1.09 -3.09
C LYS A 75 -12.97 0.08 -2.67
N LEU A 76 -11.65 -0.06 -2.79
CA LEU A 76 -10.72 1.04 -2.50
C LEU A 76 -10.82 2.18 -3.53
N ILE A 77 -11.18 1.90 -4.79
CA ILE A 77 -11.51 2.97 -5.76
C ILE A 77 -12.73 3.75 -5.27
N ASP A 78 -13.77 3.06 -4.80
CA ASP A 78 -14.97 3.73 -4.27
C ASP A 78 -14.64 4.61 -3.05
N VAL A 79 -13.74 4.16 -2.17
CA VAL A 79 -13.25 4.97 -1.05
C VAL A 79 -12.53 6.22 -1.55
N GLU A 80 -11.58 6.10 -2.49
CA GLU A 80 -10.89 7.25 -3.08
C GLU A 80 -11.87 8.27 -3.70
N LEU A 81 -12.85 7.78 -4.46
CA LEU A 81 -13.85 8.62 -5.11
C LEU A 81 -14.73 9.37 -4.08
N LYS A 82 -15.07 8.70 -2.97
CA LYS A 82 -15.90 9.25 -1.90
C LYS A 82 -15.16 10.28 -1.04
N THR A 83 -13.91 10.00 -0.68
CA THR A 83 -13.15 10.78 0.31
C THR A 83 -12.24 11.83 -0.33
N LYS A 84 -11.92 11.67 -1.62
CA LYS A 84 -10.93 12.46 -2.37
C LYS A 84 -9.50 12.34 -1.82
N VAL A 85 -9.25 11.37 -0.94
CA VAL A 85 -7.91 10.99 -0.48
C VAL A 85 -7.38 9.88 -1.36
N ARG A 86 -6.15 10.01 -1.86
CA ARG A 86 -5.51 9.01 -2.72
C ARG A 86 -5.09 7.79 -1.90
N ILE A 87 -5.26 6.61 -2.49
CA ILE A 87 -4.90 5.32 -1.88
C ILE A 87 -3.94 4.58 -2.81
N LEU A 88 -2.72 4.32 -2.34
CA LEU A 88 -1.80 3.39 -3.00
C LEU A 88 -2.16 1.95 -2.62
N LYS A 89 -2.49 1.13 -3.63
CA LYS A 89 -3.03 -0.24 -3.46
C LYS A 89 -1.95 -1.28 -3.77
N GLU A 90 -1.01 -1.50 -2.86
CA GLU A 90 -0.02 -2.57 -2.97
C GLU A 90 -0.56 -3.89 -2.43
N ILE A 91 -1.50 -4.47 -3.16
CA ILE A 91 -2.03 -5.81 -2.88
C ILE A 91 -1.50 -6.74 -3.98
N ARG A 92 -0.60 -7.64 -3.61
CA ARG A 92 0.17 -8.49 -4.54
C ARG A 92 0.07 -9.97 -4.15
N ASP A 93 0.40 -10.84 -5.11
CA ASP A 93 0.59 -12.28 -4.85
C ASP A 93 1.69 -12.48 -3.77
N ASP A 94 1.53 -13.48 -2.90
CA ASP A 94 2.51 -13.77 -1.85
C ASP A 94 3.77 -14.42 -2.41
N SER A 95 4.72 -13.58 -2.83
CA SER A 95 6.02 -14.02 -3.35
C SER A 95 7.04 -14.38 -2.26
N PHE A 96 6.73 -14.11 -0.98
CA PHE A 96 7.67 -14.29 0.14
C PHE A 96 7.46 -15.63 0.86
N SER A 97 6.27 -16.21 0.79
CA SER A 97 5.93 -17.50 1.42
C SER A 97 6.82 -18.66 0.96
N SER A 98 7.27 -18.63 -0.30
CA SER A 98 8.11 -19.67 -0.91
C SER A 98 9.59 -19.29 -1.06
N LEU A 99 9.99 -18.13 -0.53
CA LEU A 99 11.34 -17.61 -0.75
C LEU A 99 12.36 -18.31 0.15
N GLU A 100 13.54 -18.63 -0.39
CA GLU A 100 14.63 -19.18 0.44
C GLU A 100 15.19 -18.12 1.39
N GLU A 101 15.61 -18.55 2.58
CA GLU A 101 16.05 -17.66 3.67
C GLU A 101 17.19 -16.73 3.24
N GLU A 102 18.09 -17.18 2.36
CA GLU A 102 19.22 -16.40 1.87
C GLU A 102 18.81 -15.20 1.00
N TYR A 103 17.66 -15.28 0.32
CA TYR A 103 17.13 -14.18 -0.50
C TYR A 103 16.10 -13.32 0.25
N TYR A 104 15.59 -13.78 1.40
CA TYR A 104 14.48 -13.15 2.10
C TYR A 104 14.78 -11.69 2.48
N LEU A 105 15.96 -11.44 3.03
CA LEU A 105 16.37 -10.08 3.42
C LEU A 105 16.58 -9.18 2.21
N GLU A 106 17.19 -9.69 1.14
CA GLU A 106 17.45 -8.92 -0.07
C GLU A 106 16.14 -8.50 -0.76
N GLU A 107 15.20 -9.42 -0.94
CA GLU A 107 13.90 -9.14 -1.56
C GLU A 107 13.04 -8.22 -0.68
N LYS A 108 13.13 -8.37 0.64
CA LYS A 108 12.48 -7.45 1.58
C LYS A 108 13.02 -6.03 1.44
N ASP A 109 14.34 -5.86 1.37
CA ASP A 109 14.96 -4.54 1.26
C ASP A 109 14.65 -3.89 -0.11
N LYS A 110 14.66 -4.68 -1.20
CA LYS A 110 14.20 -4.22 -2.52
C LYS A 110 12.76 -3.73 -2.50
N LEU A 111 11.86 -4.50 -1.89
CA LEU A 111 10.45 -4.14 -1.77
C LEU A 111 10.27 -2.83 -0.99
N VAL A 112 11.02 -2.65 0.11
CA VAL A 112 11.01 -1.40 0.89
C VAL A 112 11.49 -0.22 0.04
N GLU A 113 12.57 -0.39 -0.71
CA GLU A 113 13.11 0.66 -1.58
C GLU A 113 12.12 1.04 -2.68
N GLU A 114 11.61 0.04 -3.42
CA GLU A 114 10.61 0.22 -4.48
C GLU A 114 9.37 0.97 -3.95
N LEU A 115 8.80 0.48 -2.84
CA LEU A 115 7.58 1.06 -2.28
C LEU A 115 7.83 2.46 -1.73
N SER A 116 8.96 2.69 -1.05
CA SER A 116 9.31 4.02 -0.56
C SER A 116 9.44 5.04 -1.70
N GLN A 117 10.03 4.62 -2.82
CA GLN A 117 10.21 5.48 -3.98
C GLN A 117 8.87 5.75 -4.66
N LYS A 118 8.04 4.72 -4.84
CA LYS A 118 6.70 4.86 -5.41
C LYS A 118 5.83 5.83 -4.60
N ILE A 119 5.87 5.75 -3.27
CA ILE A 119 5.15 6.70 -2.39
C ILE A 119 5.65 8.13 -2.61
N VAL A 120 6.96 8.35 -2.64
CA VAL A 120 7.55 9.67 -2.89
C VAL A 120 7.15 10.21 -4.26
N ASP A 121 7.21 9.38 -5.30
CA ASP A 121 6.87 9.78 -6.66
C ASP A 121 5.38 10.19 -6.75
N ILE A 122 4.47 9.43 -6.15
CA ILE A 122 3.03 9.77 -6.13
C ILE A 122 2.77 11.08 -5.39
N LEU A 123 3.48 11.34 -4.29
CA LEU A 123 3.26 12.51 -3.45
C LEU A 123 3.83 13.81 -4.05
N PHE A 124 4.96 13.73 -4.77
CA PHE A 124 5.71 14.91 -5.21
C PHE A 124 5.85 15.05 -6.73
N ASN A 125 5.45 14.05 -7.51
CA ASN A 125 5.49 14.10 -8.96
C ASN A 125 4.08 13.93 -9.53
N GLU A 126 3.42 15.04 -9.85
CA GLU A 126 2.04 15.07 -10.36
C GLU A 126 1.83 14.25 -11.65
N ASN A 127 2.90 13.94 -12.38
CA ASN A 127 2.88 13.13 -13.62
C ASN A 127 3.23 11.65 -13.42
N ALA A 128 3.54 11.20 -12.20
CA ALA A 128 3.88 9.78 -11.92
C ALA A 128 2.64 8.89 -11.73
N PHE A 129 1.45 9.49 -11.63
CA PHE A 129 0.19 8.76 -11.55
C PHE A 129 -0.42 8.63 -12.95
N GLU A 130 -0.10 7.55 -13.66
CA GLU A 130 -0.90 7.10 -14.79
C GLU A 130 -1.96 6.11 -14.26
N PRO A 131 -3.26 6.46 -14.24
CA PRO A 131 -4.29 5.45 -14.07
C PRO A 131 -4.20 4.49 -15.25
N GLU A 132 -4.10 3.18 -14.99
CA GLU A 132 -4.21 2.15 -16.01
C GLU A 132 -5.66 2.04 -16.51
N ASP A 133 -6.15 3.09 -17.18
CA ASP A 133 -7.41 3.08 -17.94
C ASP A 133 -7.07 3.25 -19.42
N LYS A 134 -6.61 2.16 -20.04
CA LYS A 134 -6.58 2.01 -21.50
C LYS A 134 -6.94 0.59 -21.96
N GLU A 135 -7.98 -0.03 -21.40
CA GLU A 135 -8.63 -1.20 -22.03
C GLU A 135 -10.16 -1.14 -22.08
N PHE A 136 -10.76 0.05 -22.12
CA PHE A 136 -12.11 0.22 -22.68
C PHE A 136 -12.12 1.33 -23.74
N GLY A 137 -11.43 1.04 -24.85
CA GLY A 137 -11.58 1.77 -26.10
C GLY A 137 -12.47 0.99 -27.06
N LEU A 138 -13.67 1.56 -27.30
CA LEU A 138 -14.71 1.21 -28.29
C LEU A 138 -15.77 0.16 -27.89
#